data_AF-A0A524GYF9-F1
#
_entry.id   AF-A0A524GYF9-F1
#
_cell.length_a   1.000
_cell.length_b   1.000
_cell.length_c   1.000
_cell.angle_alpha   90.00
_cell.angle_beta   90.00
_cell.angle_gamma   90.00
#
_symmetry.space_group_name_H-M   'P 1'
#
loop_
_entity.id
_entity.type
_entity.pdbx_description
1 polymer ?
#
loop_
_entity_poly.entity_id
_entity_poly.type
_entity_poly.pdbx_seq_one_letter_code
_entity_poly.pdbx_strand_id
1 'polypeptide(L)'
;MYRKFVVLGVFTSLGLGAIACDRPGADATYQVTDSAGVKLVMNAEQGVWAPDEVWQFREDLRIESPEDEPGREFGMLAGVVVDSRGVISALDFSAQNIQQFDSNGTYLRTFGGPG
;
A
#
# COMPACT_ATOMS: atom_id res chain seq x y z
N MET A 1 -11.59 -8.51 17.43
CA MET A 1 -12.73 -9.37 17.03
C MET A 1 -13.75 -8.52 16.28
N TYR A 2 -13.83 -8.62 14.95
CA TYR A 2 -14.90 -7.95 14.18
C TYR A 2 -15.85 -9.01 13.61
N ARG A 3 -17.13 -8.95 14.00
CA ARG A 3 -18.20 -9.77 13.44
C ARG A 3 -18.78 -9.10 12.21
N LYS A 4 -18.81 -9.81 11.08
CA LYS A 4 -19.50 -9.41 9.84
C LYS A 4 -20.98 -9.81 9.95
N PHE A 5 -21.90 -8.87 9.77
CA PHE A 5 -23.32 -9.17 9.53
C PHE A 5 -23.60 -9.01 8.04
N VAL A 6 -24.18 -10.04 7.42
CA VAL A 6 -24.71 -10.03 6.05
C VAL A 6 -26.23 -9.88 6.18
N VAL A 7 -26.80 -8.81 5.62
CA VAL A 7 -28.25 -8.67 5.45
C VAL A 7 -28.54 -8.81 3.96
N LEU A 8 -29.28 -9.86 3.61
CA LEU A 8 -29.77 -10.12 2.25
C LEU A 8 -31.10 -9.36 2.09
N GLY A 9 -31.15 -8.37 1.20
CA GLY A 9 -32.36 -7.62 0.86
C GLY A 9 -32.81 -7.95 -0.57
N VAL A 10 -33.97 -8.59 -0.70
CA VAL A 10 -34.66 -8.87 -1.97
C VAL A 10 -35.27 -7.59 -2.52
N PHE A 11 -35.03 -7.26 -3.80
CA PHE A 11 -35.65 -6.10 -4.46
C PHE A 11 -36.73 -6.53 -5.45
N THR A 12 -37.98 -6.16 -5.18
CA THR A 12 -39.11 -6.24 -6.10
C THR A 12 -39.36 -4.89 -6.78
N SER A 13 -39.30 -4.93 -8.12
CA SER A 13 -39.86 -4.07 -9.18
C SER A 13 -40.38 -2.64 -8.94
N LEU A 14 -39.88 -1.76 -9.83
CA LEU A 14 -40.47 -0.59 -10.51
C LEU A 14 -40.93 0.63 -9.69
N GLY A 15 -40.22 1.74 -9.92
CA GLY A 15 -40.71 3.11 -9.68
C GLY A 15 -39.62 4.12 -10.02
N LEU A 16 -39.78 4.84 -11.13
CA LEU A 16 -38.90 5.89 -11.63
C LEU A 16 -38.69 6.97 -10.55
N GLY A 17 -37.45 7.19 -10.13
CA GLY A 17 -37.04 8.28 -9.26
C GLY A 17 -35.53 8.35 -9.28
N ALA A 18 -34.99 9.34 -9.99
CA ALA A 18 -33.56 9.52 -10.17
C ALA A 18 -32.85 9.65 -8.81
N ILE A 19 -32.19 8.59 -8.37
CA ILE A 19 -31.13 8.66 -7.38
C ILE A 19 -29.82 8.71 -8.16
N ALA A 20 -29.56 9.86 -8.78
CA ALA A 20 -28.20 10.24 -9.08
C ALA A 20 -27.79 11.17 -7.94
N CYS A 21 -27.11 10.63 -6.92
CA CYS A 21 -26.24 11.47 -6.12
C CYS A 21 -25.21 12.02 -7.10
N ASP A 22 -25.42 13.26 -7.54
CA ASP A 22 -24.47 14.00 -8.36
C ASP A 22 -23.21 14.16 -7.50
N ARG A 23 -22.18 13.35 -7.79
CA ARG A 23 -20.87 13.50 -7.16
C ARG A 23 -20.18 14.66 -7.88
N PRO A 24 -19.94 15.81 -7.24
CA PRO A 24 -19.12 16.85 -7.85
C PRO A 24 -17.70 16.28 -7.92
N GLY A 25 -17.28 15.89 -9.12
CA GLY A 25 -15.96 15.31 -9.38
C GLY A 25 -15.95 14.15 -10.38
N ALA A 26 -17.07 13.47 -10.64
CA ALA A 26 -17.04 12.19 -11.35
C ALA A 26 -16.75 12.21 -12.87
N ASP A 27 -16.23 13.31 -13.44
CA ASP A 27 -15.80 13.31 -14.84
C ASP A 27 -14.57 14.20 -15.06
N ALA A 28 -13.39 13.64 -14.82
CA ALA A 28 -12.11 14.32 -15.06
C ALA A 28 -11.20 13.54 -16.01
N THR A 29 -11.83 12.83 -16.94
CA THR A 29 -11.16 12.19 -18.07
C THR A 29 -11.88 12.53 -19.35
N TYR A 30 -11.37 13.52 -20.09
CA TYR A 30 -11.83 13.75 -21.46
C TYR A 30 -11.11 12.79 -22.39
N GLN A 31 -11.88 12.09 -23.22
CA GLN A 31 -11.36 11.13 -24.21
C GLN A 31 -11.43 11.77 -25.58
N VAL A 32 -10.27 11.94 -26.23
CA VAL A 32 -10.18 12.45 -27.61
C VAL A 32 -9.73 11.30 -28.49
N THR A 33 -10.45 11.03 -29.57
CA THR A 33 -10.02 10.06 -30.58
C THR A 33 -9.40 10.81 -31.75
N ASP A 34 -8.18 10.47 -32.15
CA ASP A 34 -7.53 11.09 -33.30
C ASP A 34 -8.12 10.58 -34.64
N SER A 35 -7.66 11.15 -35.76
CA SER A 35 -8.13 10.75 -37.10
C SER A 35 -7.74 9.32 -37.51
N ALA A 36 -6.84 8.67 -36.77
CA ALA A 36 -6.43 7.29 -36.96
C ALA A 36 -7.19 6.32 -36.03
N GLY A 37 -8.12 6.80 -35.20
CA GLY A 37 -8.89 5.98 -34.26
C GLY A 37 -8.19 5.71 -32.93
N VAL A 38 -7.06 6.36 -32.65
CA VAL A 38 -6.35 6.20 -31.37
C VAL A 38 -7.07 7.01 -30.29
N LYS A 39 -7.38 6.33 -29.19
CA LYS A 39 -8.04 6.93 -28.03
C LYS A 39 -7.01 7.56 -27.09
N LEU A 40 -6.93 8.87 -27.10
CA LEU A 40 -6.14 9.67 -26.16
C LEU A 40 -6.98 9.92 -24.91
N VAL A 41 -6.47 9.50 -23.76
CA VAL A 41 -7.06 9.80 -22.46
C VAL A 41 -6.26 10.94 -21.85
N MET A 42 -6.90 12.08 -21.66
CA MET A 42 -6.28 13.22 -20.99
C MET A 42 -6.72 13.26 -19.53
N ASN A 43 -5.74 13.28 -18.63
CA ASN A 43 -6.00 13.48 -17.21
C ASN A 43 -6.38 14.94 -16.97
N ALA A 44 -7.42 15.21 -16.18
CA ALA A 44 -7.70 16.57 -15.76
C ALA A 44 -6.54 17.14 -14.92
N GLU A 45 -6.33 18.46 -15.02
CA GLU A 45 -5.30 19.17 -14.26
C GLU A 45 -5.51 19.08 -12.75
N GLN A 46 -6.77 18.88 -12.32
CA GLN A 46 -7.14 18.62 -10.93
C GLN A 46 -7.46 17.13 -10.75
N GLY A 47 -6.83 16.52 -9.76
CA GLY A 47 -7.09 15.13 -9.38
C GLY A 47 -8.56 14.93 -9.01
N VAL A 48 -9.14 13.82 -9.46
CA VAL A 48 -10.56 13.47 -9.32
C VAL A 48 -10.94 12.99 -7.91
N TRP A 49 -9.96 12.92 -7.03
CA TRP A 49 -10.11 12.43 -5.66
C TRP A 49 -11.14 13.29 -4.94
N ALA A 50 -12.04 12.63 -4.21
CA ALA A 50 -13.02 13.37 -3.42
C ALA A 50 -12.29 14.24 -2.38
N PRO A 51 -12.79 15.43 -2.02
CA PRO A 51 -12.11 16.31 -1.05
C PRO A 51 -11.83 15.66 0.31
N ASP A 52 -12.59 14.62 0.65
CA ASP A 52 -12.46 13.78 1.85
C ASP A 52 -11.60 12.53 1.65
N GLU A 53 -11.15 12.26 0.42
CA GLU A 53 -10.21 11.20 0.06
C GLU A 53 -8.76 11.69 0.24
N VAL A 54 -8.46 12.14 1.46
CA VAL A 54 -7.13 12.57 1.87
C VAL A 54 -6.28 11.34 2.15
N TRP A 55 -5.12 11.24 1.50
CA TRP A 55 -4.13 10.22 1.81
C TRP A 55 -3.70 10.33 3.26
N GLN A 56 -3.95 9.28 4.04
CA GLN A 56 -3.47 9.18 5.41
C GLN A 56 -2.21 8.31 5.42
N PHE A 57 -1.08 8.90 5.81
CA PHE A 57 0.10 8.13 6.15
C PHE A 57 -0.19 7.33 7.42
N ARG A 58 -0.10 6.01 7.33
CA ARG A 58 -0.15 5.11 8.47
C ARG A 58 1.12 4.29 8.48
N GLU A 59 1.83 4.35 9.60
CA GLU A 59 2.92 3.41 9.85
C GLU A 59 2.32 2.07 10.28
N ASP A 60 2.56 1.03 9.49
CA ASP A 60 2.08 -0.33 9.78
C ASP A 60 3.11 -1.18 10.52
N LEU A 61 4.41 -0.90 10.32
CA LEU A 61 5.50 -1.62 10.97
C LEU A 61 6.74 -0.74 11.11
N ARG A 62 7.35 -0.82 12.29
CA ARG A 62 8.69 -0.29 12.58
C ARG A 62 9.54 -1.40 13.16
N ILE A 63 10.70 -1.62 12.55
CA ILE A 63 11.73 -2.51 13.07
C ILE A 63 12.76 -1.62 13.76
N GLU A 64 12.83 -1.72 15.08
CA GLU A 64 13.80 -0.95 15.87
C GLU A 64 15.14 -1.67 15.90
N SER A 65 16.21 -0.87 15.86
CA SER A 65 17.55 -1.32 16.21
C SER A 65 17.71 -1.19 17.73
N PRO A 66 17.76 -2.28 18.49
CA PRO A 66 17.95 -2.20 19.94
C PRO A 66 19.33 -1.62 20.26
N GLU A 67 19.36 -0.45 20.93
CA GLU A 67 20.59 0.24 21.36
C GLU A 67 21.44 -0.63 22.31
N ASP A 68 20.80 -1.55 23.04
CA ASP A 68 21.44 -2.42 24.02
C ASP A 68 21.95 -3.75 23.44
N GLU A 69 21.78 -4.00 22.12
CA GLU A 69 22.25 -5.23 21.48
C GLU A 69 23.21 -4.94 20.30
N PRO A 70 24.52 -4.86 20.58
CA PRO A 70 25.53 -4.60 19.56
C PRO A 70 25.43 -5.60 18.41
N GLY A 71 25.43 -5.09 17.17
CA GLY A 71 25.33 -5.91 15.95
C GLY A 71 23.91 -6.18 15.46
N ARG A 72 22.88 -5.65 16.15
CA ARG A 72 21.50 -5.56 15.61
C ARG A 72 21.17 -4.19 15.03
N GLU A 73 22.09 -3.24 15.09
CA GLU A 73 21.96 -1.96 14.41
C GLU A 73 22.16 -2.08 12.90
N PHE A 74 21.53 -1.17 12.15
CA PHE A 74 21.75 -1.02 10.72
C PHE A 74 22.78 0.07 10.45
N GLY A 75 23.89 -0.26 9.81
CA GLY A 75 24.87 0.73 9.37
C GLY A 75 24.61 1.25 7.95
N MET A 76 24.35 0.36 6.98
CA MET A 76 23.94 0.75 5.63
C MET A 76 22.91 -0.23 5.06
N LEU A 77 21.63 0.12 5.19
CA LEU A 77 20.53 -0.66 4.63
C LEU A 77 20.55 -0.57 3.09
N ALA A 78 21.00 -1.63 2.43
CA ALA A 78 21.11 -1.67 0.97
C ALA A 78 19.85 -2.25 0.29
N GLY A 79 19.01 -2.97 1.03
CA GLY A 79 17.76 -3.51 0.48
C GLY A 79 16.92 -4.24 1.50
N VAL A 80 15.63 -4.36 1.19
CA VAL A 80 14.65 -5.12 1.96
C VAL A 80 13.80 -5.97 1.03
N VAL A 81 13.56 -7.22 1.41
CA VAL A 81 12.65 -8.14 0.70
C VAL A 81 11.74 -8.86 1.68
N VAL A 82 10.52 -9.17 1.26
CA VAL A 82 9.54 -9.92 2.05
C VAL A 82 9.18 -11.19 1.31
N ASP A 83 9.29 -12.35 1.97
CA ASP A 83 8.91 -13.63 1.38
C ASP A 83 7.40 -13.91 1.53
N SER A 84 6.92 -14.97 0.88
CA SER A 84 5.50 -15.39 0.93
C SER A 84 4.97 -15.76 2.33
N ARG A 85 5.86 -15.96 3.31
CA ARG A 85 5.52 -16.26 4.70
C ARG A 85 5.55 -15.01 5.58
N GLY A 86 5.87 -13.84 5.00
CA GLY A 86 6.00 -12.58 5.72
C GLY A 86 7.35 -12.40 6.41
N VAL A 87 8.37 -13.21 6.07
CA VAL A 87 9.72 -12.99 6.60
C VAL A 87 10.33 -11.81 5.88
N ILE A 88 10.74 -10.81 6.64
CA ILE A 88 11.40 -9.60 6.17
C ILE A 88 12.91 -9.84 6.26
N SER A 89 13.63 -9.72 5.15
CA SER A 89 15.09 -9.81 5.12
C SER A 89 15.67 -8.46 4.74
N ALA A 90 16.51 -7.92 5.62
CA ALA A 90 17.21 -6.65 5.44
C ALA A 90 18.70 -6.92 5.18
N LEU A 91 19.24 -6.33 4.12
CA LEU A 91 20.66 -6.40 3.78
C LEU A 91 21.38 -5.20 4.39
N ASP A 92 22.28 -5.45 5.34
CA ASP A 92 23.22 -4.45 5.84
C ASP A 92 24.56 -4.61 5.12
N PHE A 93 24.83 -3.64 4.24
CA PHE A 93 26.06 -3.63 3.46
C PHE A 93 27.30 -3.36 4.31
N SER A 94 27.17 -2.52 5.33
CA SER A 94 28.29 -2.15 6.20
C SER A 94 28.71 -3.30 7.11
N ALA A 95 27.73 -4.03 7.65
CA ALA A 95 27.96 -5.20 8.49
C ALA A 95 28.18 -6.48 7.68
N GLN A 96 28.08 -6.41 6.34
CA GLN A 96 28.19 -7.54 5.41
C GLN A 96 27.27 -8.71 5.80
N ASN A 97 26.08 -8.37 6.32
CA ASN A 97 25.15 -9.33 6.89
C ASN A 97 23.73 -9.16 6.36
N ILE A 98 22.91 -10.18 6.57
CA ILE A 98 21.48 -10.16 6.30
C ILE A 98 20.76 -10.45 7.61
N GLN A 99 19.92 -9.53 8.06
CA GLN A 99 19.08 -9.70 9.25
C GLN A 99 17.66 -10.08 8.84
N GLN A 100 17.09 -11.11 9.47
CA GLN A 100 15.73 -11.58 9.21
C GLN A 100 14.80 -11.29 10.38
N PHE A 101 13.58 -10.87 10.04
CA PHE A 101 12.51 -10.55 10.97
C PHE A 101 11.21 -11.25 10.55
N ASP A 102 10.32 -11.53 11.50
CA ASP A 102 8.96 -11.97 11.19
C ASP A 102 8.08 -10.80 10.69
N SER A 103 6.82 -11.10 10.36
CA SER A 103 5.88 -10.10 9.85
C SER A 103 5.52 -9.00 10.85
N ASN A 104 5.85 -9.17 12.13
CA ASN A 104 5.65 -8.19 13.19
C ASN A 104 6.93 -7.43 13.52
N GLY A 105 8.03 -7.68 12.78
CA GLY A 105 9.33 -7.06 13.03
C GLY A 105 10.15 -7.73 14.14
N THR A 106 9.75 -8.90 14.62
CA THR A 106 10.53 -9.64 15.63
C THR A 106 11.77 -10.25 14.97
N TYR A 107 12.95 -9.97 15.52
CA TYR A 107 14.19 -10.56 15.04
C TYR A 107 14.14 -12.09 15.08
N LEU A 108 14.55 -12.73 13.97
CA LEU A 108 14.65 -14.18 13.84
C LEU A 108 16.10 -14.65 13.88
N ARG A 109 16.95 -14.12 12.99
CA ARG A 109 18.34 -14.57 12.81
C ARG A 109 19.11 -13.63 11.86
N THR A 110 20.43 -13.72 11.91
CA THR A 110 21.35 -13.02 11.00
C THR A 110 22.25 -14.01 10.26
N PHE A 111 22.63 -13.68 9.02
CA PHE A 111 23.64 -14.39 8.22
C PHE A 111 24.78 -13.49 7.82
N GLY A 112 25.96 -14.08 7.70
CA GLY A 112 27.14 -13.36 7.24
C GLY A 112 27.69 -12.45 8.33
N GLY A 113 28.64 -11.63 7.92
CA GLY A 113 29.48 -10.83 8.77
C GLY A 113 30.85 -10.64 8.13
N PRO A 114 31.67 -9.75 8.68
CA PRO A 114 33.08 -9.70 8.35
C PRO A 114 33.71 -11.07 8.63
N GLY A 115 34.48 -11.59 7.66
CA GLY A 115 35.02 -12.95 7.67
C GLY A 115 35.90 -13.31 8.85
#